data_AF-A0A2L0EXH0-F1
#
_entry.id   AF-A0A2L0EXH0-F1
#
_cell.length_a   1.000
_cell.length_b   1.000
_cell.length_c   1.000
_cell.angle_alpha   90.00
_cell.angle_beta   90.00
_cell.angle_gamma   90.00
#
_symmetry.space_group_name_H-M   'P 1'
#
loop_
_entity.id
_entity.type
_entity.pdbx_description
1 polymer ?
#
loop_
_entity_poly.entity_id
_entity_poly.type
_entity_poly.pdbx_seq_one_letter_code
_entity_poly.pdbx_strand_id
1 'polypeptide(L)'
;MQRLAQGNKDKAIDLLNERLTFERASVRLYDSMLEKIGRAADPELQGSLGQLRQSRDQEKEHEEWLEAQIRALGGDAHAETDRSRLIALESQGLEKVVLDGDQNPAHLFHALLTAELVDNAGWQLLLELADEADDDEAREAFRRRLHEEEEHLIFTREVVERLTRTELLGSPAEVVAAAHPT
;
A
#
# COMPACT_ATOMS: atom_id res chain seq x y z
N MET A 1 14.77 5.57 15.89
CA MET A 1 15.05 6.44 14.70
C MET A 1 16.35 7.23 14.81
N GLN A 2 16.82 7.57 16.01
CA GLN A 2 18.02 8.41 16.16
C GLN A 2 19.29 7.74 15.65
N ARG A 3 19.50 6.44 15.90
CA ARG A 3 20.73 5.72 15.48
C ARG A 3 20.76 5.54 13.97
N LEU A 4 19.62 5.20 13.37
CA LEU A 4 19.47 5.13 11.91
C LEU A 4 19.89 6.44 11.23
N ALA A 5 19.54 7.59 11.83
CA ALA A 5 19.88 8.90 11.29
C ALA A 5 21.30 9.40 11.63
N GLN A 6 22.09 8.69 12.47
CA GLN A 6 23.41 9.16 12.90
C GLN A 6 24.42 9.25 11.77
N GLY A 7 24.39 8.31 10.82
CA GLY A 7 25.36 8.26 9.72
C GLY A 7 25.17 9.41 8.73
N ASN A 8 23.93 9.63 8.28
CA ASN A 8 23.57 10.74 7.40
C ASN A 8 22.10 11.15 7.60
N LYS A 9 21.92 12.12 8.50
CA LYS A 9 20.61 12.60 8.91
C LYS A 9 19.76 13.14 7.75
N ASP A 10 20.36 13.91 6.85
CA ASP A 10 19.63 14.51 5.73
C ASP A 10 19.12 13.44 4.76
N LYS A 11 19.93 12.38 4.53
CA LYS A 11 19.51 11.24 3.72
C LYS A 11 18.48 10.34 4.40
N ALA A 12 18.54 10.20 5.73
CA ALA A 12 17.47 9.53 6.47
C ALA A 12 16.15 10.30 6.35
N ILE A 13 16.16 11.62 6.51
CA ILE A 13 14.96 12.47 6.35
C ILE A 13 14.41 12.42 4.92
N ASP A 14 15.28 12.42 3.90
CA ASP A 14 14.89 12.26 2.49
C ASP A 14 14.22 10.90 2.23
N LEU A 15 14.76 9.82 2.81
CA LEU A 15 14.15 8.48 2.74
C LEU A 15 12.79 8.40 3.44
N LEU A 16 12.65 9.02 4.60
CA LEU A 16 11.34 9.05 5.29
C LEU A 16 10.32 9.92 4.55
N ASN A 17 10.74 11.02 3.92
CA ASN A 17 9.84 11.83 3.10
C ASN A 17 9.39 11.10 1.82
N GLU A 18 10.26 10.26 1.23
CA GLU A 18 9.85 9.32 0.18
C GLU A 18 8.71 8.44 0.67
N ARG A 19 8.92 7.74 1.79
CA ARG A 19 7.91 6.83 2.34
C ARG A 19 6.61 7.55 2.68
N LEU A 20 6.69 8.69 3.36
CA LEU A 20 5.52 9.50 3.69
C LEU A 20 4.74 9.93 2.44
N THR A 21 5.44 10.24 1.36
CA THR A 21 4.78 10.61 0.09
C THR A 21 4.06 9.42 -0.52
N PHE A 22 4.63 8.22 -0.40
CA PHE A 22 3.98 6.99 -0.81
C PHE A 22 2.76 6.67 0.06
N GLU A 23 2.87 6.69 1.40
CA GLU A 23 1.73 6.44 2.31
C GLU A 23 0.54 7.37 2.00
N ARG A 24 0.81 8.66 1.77
CA ARG A 24 -0.23 9.62 1.38
C ARG A 24 -0.92 9.21 0.08
N ALA A 25 -0.18 8.65 -0.87
CA ALA A 25 -0.76 8.10 -2.09
C ALA A 25 -1.56 6.83 -1.79
N SER A 26 -1.03 5.88 -1.01
CA SER A 26 -1.72 4.67 -0.57
C SER A 26 -3.08 4.98 0.08
N VAL A 27 -3.13 5.93 1.02
CA VAL A 27 -4.40 6.40 1.63
C VAL A 27 -5.41 6.86 0.57
N ARG A 28 -4.98 7.64 -0.43
CA ARG A 28 -5.86 8.09 -1.52
C ARG A 28 -6.33 6.94 -2.42
N LEU A 29 -5.45 5.99 -2.70
CA LEU A 29 -5.80 4.80 -3.47
C LEU A 29 -6.88 4.01 -2.73
N TYR A 30 -6.68 3.73 -1.45
CA TYR A 30 -7.65 3.02 -0.62
C TYR A 30 -8.98 3.76 -0.45
N ASP A 31 -8.97 5.08 -0.24
CA ASP A 31 -10.20 5.88 -0.19
C ASP A 31 -11.00 5.75 -1.50
N SER A 32 -10.33 5.81 -2.66
CA SER A 32 -10.97 5.60 -3.97
C SER A 32 -11.49 4.16 -4.13
N MET A 33 -10.72 3.16 -3.70
CA MET A 33 -11.13 1.76 -3.71
C MET A 33 -12.39 1.55 -2.88
N LEU A 34 -12.45 2.08 -1.66
CA LEU A 34 -13.61 2.01 -0.79
C LEU A 34 -14.85 2.65 -1.43
N GLU A 35 -14.72 3.79 -2.09
CA GLU A 35 -15.81 4.46 -2.80
C GLU A 35 -16.31 3.61 -3.99
N LYS A 36 -15.40 3.15 -4.84
CA LYS A 36 -15.73 2.41 -6.07
C LYS A 36 -16.30 1.03 -5.76
N ILE A 37 -15.67 0.28 -4.87
CA ILE A 37 -16.15 -1.04 -4.44
C ILE A 37 -17.46 -0.90 -3.67
N GLY A 38 -17.61 0.13 -2.82
CA GLY A 38 -18.87 0.39 -2.10
C GLY A 38 -20.06 0.62 -3.03
N ARG A 39 -19.84 1.09 -4.26
CA ARG A 39 -20.86 1.26 -5.30
C ARG A 39 -21.06 0.02 -6.18
N ALA A 40 -20.12 -0.93 -6.17
CA ALA A 40 -20.21 -2.13 -6.98
C ALA A 40 -21.33 -3.04 -6.47
N ALA A 41 -22.11 -3.63 -7.40
CA ALA A 41 -23.20 -4.56 -7.08
C ALA A 41 -22.72 -6.01 -6.81
N ASP A 42 -21.41 -6.21 -6.63
CA ASP A 42 -20.80 -7.52 -6.40
C ASP A 42 -20.76 -7.84 -4.89
N PRO A 43 -21.56 -8.81 -4.39
CA PRO A 43 -21.62 -9.15 -2.97
C PRO A 43 -20.30 -9.65 -2.39
N GLU A 44 -19.45 -10.29 -3.20
CA GLU A 44 -18.17 -10.82 -2.73
C GLU A 44 -17.17 -9.70 -2.52
N LEU A 45 -17.13 -8.73 -3.44
CA LEU A 45 -16.33 -7.50 -3.27
C LEU A 45 -16.84 -6.63 -2.12
N GLN A 46 -18.15 -6.58 -1.90
CA GLN A 46 -18.72 -5.90 -0.74
C GLN A 46 -18.26 -6.54 0.59
N GLY A 47 -18.07 -7.86 0.60
CA GLY A 47 -17.49 -8.58 1.75
C GLY A 47 -16.06 -8.14 2.08
N SER A 48 -15.31 -7.63 1.11
CA SER A 48 -13.94 -7.14 1.29
C SER A 48 -13.83 -5.72 1.84
N LEU A 49 -14.93 -4.96 1.94
CA LEU A 49 -14.91 -3.57 2.41
C LEU A 49 -14.39 -3.41 3.85
N GLY A 50 -14.59 -4.41 4.70
CA GLY A 50 -14.05 -4.41 6.06
C GLY A 50 -12.53 -4.40 6.06
N GLN A 51 -11.92 -5.30 5.29
CA GLN A 51 -10.46 -5.41 5.17
C GLN A 51 -9.87 -4.17 4.49
N LEU A 52 -10.47 -3.69 3.39
CA LEU A 52 -10.03 -2.46 2.71
C LEU A 52 -10.03 -1.25 3.65
N ARG A 53 -11.02 -1.15 4.56
CA ARG A 53 -11.10 -0.05 5.52
C ARG A 53 -10.03 -0.17 6.60
N GLN A 54 -9.79 -1.39 7.06
CA GLN A 54 -8.72 -1.65 8.03
C GLN A 54 -7.36 -1.26 7.44
N SER A 55 -7.04 -1.73 6.23
CA SER A 55 -5.79 -1.38 5.55
C SER A 55 -5.64 0.12 5.39
N ARG A 56 -6.67 0.78 4.86
CA ARG A 56 -6.72 2.24 4.75
C ARG A 56 -6.41 2.97 6.06
N ASP A 57 -6.98 2.51 7.18
CA ASP A 57 -6.77 3.13 8.48
C ASP A 57 -5.35 2.86 9.01
N GLN A 58 -4.75 1.73 8.64
CA GLN A 58 -3.32 1.43 8.89
C GLN A 58 -2.41 2.33 8.06
N GLU A 59 -2.64 2.48 6.75
CA GLU A 59 -1.91 3.43 5.89
C GLU A 59 -1.92 4.85 6.48
N LYS A 60 -3.08 5.26 7.02
CA LYS A 60 -3.20 6.58 7.64
C LYS A 60 -2.38 6.70 8.93
N GLU A 61 -2.34 5.65 9.74
CA GLU A 61 -1.49 5.60 10.92
C GLU A 61 0.00 5.66 10.54
N HIS A 62 0.38 4.99 9.44
CA HIS A 62 1.75 4.99 8.93
C HIS A 62 2.18 6.37 8.45
N GLU A 63 1.31 7.04 7.69
CA GLU A 63 1.46 8.43 7.28
C GLU A 63 1.73 9.33 8.51
N GLU A 64 0.84 9.31 9.50
CA GLU A 64 0.92 10.16 10.70
C GLU A 64 2.19 9.86 11.51
N TRP A 65 2.58 8.60 11.60
CA TRP A 65 3.79 8.20 12.30
C TRP A 65 5.05 8.70 11.58
N LEU A 66 5.14 8.56 10.26
CA LEU A 66 6.27 9.05 9.46
C LEU A 66 6.40 10.58 9.58
N GLU A 67 5.29 11.32 9.54
CA GLU A 67 5.29 12.76 9.78
C GLU A 67 5.92 13.11 11.15
N ALA A 68 5.53 12.39 12.19
CA ALA A 68 6.07 12.57 13.53
C ALA A 68 7.57 12.27 13.59
N GLN A 69 8.04 11.20 12.94
CA GLN A 69 9.47 10.85 12.93
C GLN A 69 10.32 11.86 12.16
N ILE A 70 9.84 12.34 11.00
CA ILE A 70 10.54 13.38 10.24
C ILE A 70 10.71 14.64 11.09
N ARG A 71 9.64 15.07 11.77
CA ARG A 71 9.68 16.24 12.67
C ARG A 71 10.57 16.01 13.89
N ALA A 72 10.57 14.80 14.46
CA ALA A 72 11.44 14.44 15.59
C ALA A 72 12.93 14.48 15.20
N LEU A 73 13.24 14.15 13.95
CA LEU A 73 14.56 14.35 13.37
C LEU A 73 14.81 15.83 12.99
N GLY A 74 13.86 16.74 13.14
CA GLY A 74 14.01 18.15 12.78
C GLY A 74 13.94 18.42 11.27
N GLY A 75 13.37 17.49 10.50
CA GLY A 75 12.98 17.71 9.11
C GLY A 75 11.59 18.32 8.98
N ASP A 76 11.24 18.69 7.77
CA ASP A 76 9.90 19.13 7.39
C ASP A 76 9.19 17.99 6.63
N ALA A 77 8.05 17.53 7.16
CA ALA A 77 7.25 16.44 6.58
C ALA A 77 6.39 16.88 5.38
N HIS A 78 6.42 18.17 5.03
CA HIS A 78 5.76 18.73 3.86
C HIS A 78 6.77 19.24 2.81
N ALA A 79 8.07 19.09 3.08
CA ALA A 79 9.10 19.45 2.11
C ALA A 79 9.11 18.47 0.94
N GLU A 80 9.18 19.00 -0.29
CA GLU A 80 9.52 18.21 -1.46
C GLU A 80 11.05 17.98 -1.46
N THR A 81 11.45 16.76 -1.10
CA THR A 81 12.82 16.26 -1.22
C THR A 81 13.05 15.55 -2.55
N ASP A 82 14.31 15.29 -2.91
CA ASP A 82 14.67 14.60 -4.16
C ASP A 82 13.94 13.25 -4.31
N ARG A 83 13.92 12.44 -3.25
CA ARG A 83 13.26 11.12 -3.29
C ARG A 83 11.74 11.23 -3.25
N SER A 84 11.18 12.14 -2.44
CA SER A 84 9.73 12.39 -2.41
C SER A 84 9.17 12.80 -3.78
N ARG A 85 9.91 13.60 -4.55
CA ARG A 85 9.53 14.01 -5.90
C ARG A 85 9.51 12.84 -6.87
N LEU A 86 10.48 11.93 -6.76
CA LEU A 86 10.57 10.76 -7.65
C LEU A 86 9.44 9.76 -7.36
N ILE A 87 9.23 9.41 -6.09
CA ILE A 87 8.16 8.47 -5.73
C ILE A 87 6.78 9.05 -6.05
N ALA A 88 6.57 10.37 -5.93
CA ALA A 88 5.34 11.01 -6.38
C ALA A 88 5.12 10.82 -7.89
N LEU A 89 6.17 10.89 -8.72
CA LEU A 89 6.07 10.63 -10.16
C LEU A 89 5.79 9.15 -10.44
N GLU A 90 6.37 8.24 -9.67
CA GLU A 90 6.13 6.80 -9.79
C GLU A 90 4.68 6.45 -9.42
N SER A 91 4.18 6.97 -8.29
CA SER A 91 2.81 6.74 -7.82
C SER A 91 1.73 7.35 -8.73
N GLN A 92 2.04 8.38 -9.53
CA GLN A 92 1.09 8.98 -10.47
C GLN A 92 0.47 7.98 -11.45
N GLY A 93 1.21 6.94 -11.85
CA GLY A 93 0.67 5.90 -12.72
C GLY A 93 -0.47 5.13 -12.05
N LEU A 94 -0.27 4.78 -10.77
CA LEU A 94 -1.25 4.07 -9.95
C LEU A 94 -2.47 4.96 -9.69
N GLU A 95 -2.24 6.22 -9.33
CA GLU A 95 -3.32 7.19 -9.10
C GLU A 95 -4.18 7.41 -10.34
N LYS A 96 -3.58 7.54 -11.53
CA LYS A 96 -4.34 7.66 -12.78
C LYS A 96 -5.24 6.46 -13.05
N VAL A 97 -4.83 5.25 -12.66
CA VAL A 97 -5.67 4.05 -12.81
C VAL A 97 -6.77 4.01 -11.76
N VAL A 98 -6.42 4.24 -10.50
CA VAL A 98 -7.31 4.00 -9.36
C VAL A 98 -8.24 5.17 -9.06
N LEU A 99 -7.80 6.41 -9.23
CA LEU A 99 -8.63 7.60 -8.97
C LEU A 99 -9.40 7.94 -10.24
N ASP A 100 -8.69 8.33 -11.30
CA ASP A 100 -9.27 8.90 -12.51
C ASP A 100 -9.72 7.85 -13.55
N GLY A 101 -9.20 6.63 -13.44
CA GLY A 101 -9.26 5.64 -14.50
C GLY A 101 -10.46 4.71 -14.44
N ASP A 102 -10.17 3.41 -14.48
CA ASP A 102 -11.14 2.35 -14.74
C ASP A 102 -12.19 2.20 -13.61
N GLN A 103 -13.27 1.50 -13.92
CA GLN A 103 -14.27 1.01 -12.97
C GLN A 103 -14.23 -0.52 -12.83
N ASN A 104 -13.44 -1.23 -13.65
CA ASN A 104 -13.24 -2.66 -13.52
C ASN A 104 -12.48 -2.99 -12.21
N PRO A 105 -13.09 -3.69 -11.24
CA PRO A 105 -12.43 -4.08 -10.00
C PRO A 105 -11.12 -4.85 -10.22
N ALA A 106 -11.01 -5.69 -11.26
CA ALA A 106 -9.79 -6.45 -11.52
C ALA A 106 -8.60 -5.54 -11.83
N HIS A 107 -8.81 -4.49 -12.64
CA HIS A 107 -7.78 -3.51 -12.96
C HIS A 107 -7.40 -2.67 -11.73
N LEU A 108 -8.40 -2.28 -10.94
CA LEU A 108 -8.20 -1.48 -9.74
C LEU A 108 -7.41 -2.25 -8.67
N PHE A 109 -7.78 -3.50 -8.39
CA PHE A 109 -7.04 -4.35 -7.46
C PHE A 109 -5.65 -4.74 -7.97
N HIS A 110 -5.45 -4.87 -9.29
CA HIS A 110 -4.11 -5.07 -9.84
C HIS A 110 -3.21 -3.84 -9.63
N ALA A 111 -3.74 -2.63 -9.81
CA ALA A 111 -3.01 -1.40 -9.50
C ALA A 111 -2.71 -1.29 -8.00
N LEU A 112 -3.67 -1.63 -7.15
CA LEU A 112 -3.46 -1.70 -5.70
C LEU A 112 -2.37 -2.74 -5.36
N LEU A 113 -2.39 -3.93 -5.95
CA LEU A 113 -1.35 -4.96 -5.74
C LEU A 113 0.05 -4.43 -6.11
N THR A 114 0.14 -3.61 -7.15
CA THR A 114 1.40 -2.98 -7.53
C THR A 114 1.87 -1.99 -6.45
N ALA A 115 0.94 -1.24 -5.84
CA ALA A 115 1.24 -0.37 -4.70
C ALA A 115 1.74 -1.19 -3.50
N GLU A 116 1.00 -2.22 -3.10
CA GLU A 116 1.33 -3.09 -1.95
C GLU A 116 2.70 -3.76 -2.07
N LEU A 117 3.09 -4.18 -3.28
CA LEU A 117 4.42 -4.76 -3.53
C LEU A 117 5.54 -3.74 -3.31
N VAL A 118 5.33 -2.49 -3.72
CA VAL A 118 6.28 -1.40 -3.50
C VAL A 118 6.30 -1.01 -2.02
N ASP A 119 5.14 -1.02 -1.36
CA ASP A 119 5.02 -0.69 0.04
C ASP A 119 5.78 -1.65 0.95
N ASN A 120 5.48 -2.94 0.79
CA ASN A 120 6.11 -4.03 1.52
C ASN A 120 7.64 -4.00 1.38
N ALA A 121 8.15 -3.82 0.15
CA ALA A 121 9.58 -3.69 -0.11
C ALA A 121 10.20 -2.44 0.56
N GLY A 122 9.46 -1.33 0.61
CA GLY A 122 9.88 -0.10 1.26
C GLY A 122 10.03 -0.24 2.78
N TRP A 123 9.04 -0.85 3.44
CA TRP A 123 9.12 -1.14 4.88
C TRP A 123 10.18 -2.18 5.22
N GLN A 124 10.35 -3.20 4.38
CA GLN A 124 11.41 -4.18 4.56
C GLN A 124 12.80 -3.51 4.51
N LEU A 125 13.05 -2.63 3.53
CA LEU A 125 14.31 -1.89 3.44
C LEU A 125 14.55 -1.05 4.71
N LEU A 126 13.52 -0.34 5.20
CA LEU A 126 13.63 0.44 6.44
C LEU A 126 14.00 -0.43 7.63
N LEU A 127 13.38 -1.61 7.75
CA LEU A 127 13.66 -2.57 8.81
C LEU A 127 15.11 -3.07 8.75
N GLU A 128 15.59 -3.43 7.57
CA GLU A 128 16.96 -3.90 7.34
C GLU A 128 17.98 -2.81 7.72
N LEU A 129 17.76 -1.57 7.27
CA LEU A 129 18.63 -0.44 7.62
C LEU A 129 18.61 -0.12 9.13
N ALA A 130 17.46 -0.25 9.79
CA ALA A 130 17.36 -0.06 11.23
C ALA A 130 18.11 -1.15 12.01
N ASP A 131 18.08 -2.40 11.54
CA ASP A 131 18.85 -3.50 12.13
C ASP A 131 20.35 -3.27 11.94
N GLU A 132 20.80 -2.89 10.75
CA GLU A 132 22.22 -2.54 10.48
C GLU A 132 22.72 -1.35 11.30
N ALA A 133 21.84 -0.40 11.62
CA ALA A 133 22.15 0.76 12.46
C ALA A 133 22.03 0.48 13.97
N ASP A 134 21.72 -0.76 14.37
CA ASP A 134 21.41 -1.14 15.75
C ASP A 134 20.33 -0.24 16.39
N ASP A 135 19.33 0.23 15.62
CA ASP A 135 18.26 1.11 16.10
C ASP A 135 17.03 0.28 16.52
N ASP A 136 17.08 -0.29 17.73
CA ASP A 136 16.02 -1.17 18.25
C ASP A 136 14.61 -0.56 18.20
N GLU A 137 14.49 0.73 18.52
CA GLU A 137 13.23 1.46 18.49
C GLU A 137 12.67 1.57 17.06
N ALA A 138 13.51 1.96 16.09
CA ALA A 138 13.10 1.99 14.69
C ALA A 138 12.75 0.59 14.19
N ARG A 139 13.56 -0.41 14.55
CA ARG A 139 13.39 -1.80 14.14
C ARG A 139 12.05 -2.37 14.62
N GLU A 140 11.65 -2.11 15.86
CA GLU A 140 10.34 -2.52 16.36
C GLU A 140 9.19 -1.81 15.63
N ALA A 141 9.31 -0.49 15.42
CA ALA A 141 8.29 0.28 14.73
C ALA A 141 8.11 -0.13 13.27
N PHE A 142 9.19 -0.41 12.56
CA PHE A 142 9.17 -0.87 11.16
C PHE A 142 8.69 -2.31 11.03
N ARG A 143 9.08 -3.19 11.95
CA ARG A 143 8.59 -4.58 11.96
C ARG A 143 7.08 -4.66 12.09
N ARG A 144 6.49 -3.81 12.94
CA ARG A 144 5.03 -3.75 13.08
C ARG A 144 4.37 -3.36 11.76
N ARG A 145 4.85 -2.30 11.12
CA ARG A 145 4.26 -1.78 9.87
C ARG A 145 4.45 -2.74 8.70
N LEU A 146 5.64 -3.34 8.59
CA LEU A 146 5.89 -4.40 7.63
C LEU A 146 4.90 -5.56 7.79
N HIS A 147 4.58 -5.96 9.03
CA HIS A 147 3.59 -7.01 9.26
C HIS A 147 2.19 -6.60 8.80
N GLU A 148 1.78 -5.36 9.05
CA GLU A 148 0.51 -4.80 8.56
C GLU A 148 0.48 -4.82 7.01
N GLU A 149 1.57 -4.39 6.36
CA GLU A 149 1.70 -4.43 4.89
C GLU A 149 1.76 -5.85 4.29
N GLU A 150 2.32 -6.82 5.01
CA GLU A 150 2.26 -8.22 4.60
C GLU A 150 0.81 -8.72 4.54
N GLU A 151 -0.03 -8.32 5.51
CA GLU A 151 -1.46 -8.65 5.51
C GLU A 151 -2.20 -7.97 4.34
N HIS A 152 -1.89 -6.69 4.05
CA HIS A 152 -2.45 -5.95 2.93
C HIS A 152 -2.10 -6.61 1.58
N LEU A 153 -0.84 -6.99 1.41
CA LEU A 153 -0.33 -7.64 0.22
C LEU A 153 -0.98 -9.01 0.00
N ILE A 154 -1.10 -9.83 1.06
CA ILE A 154 -1.76 -11.15 0.97
C ILE A 154 -3.21 -10.97 0.52
N PHE A 155 -3.96 -10.10 1.20
CA PHE A 155 -5.35 -9.82 0.87
C PHE A 155 -5.51 -9.36 -0.59
N THR A 156 -4.74 -8.35 -1.00
CA THR A 156 -4.85 -7.78 -2.34
C THR A 156 -4.49 -8.81 -3.41
N ARG A 157 -3.48 -9.64 -3.17
CA ARG A 157 -3.10 -10.73 -4.06
C ARG A 157 -4.21 -11.77 -4.22
N GLU A 158 -4.84 -12.18 -3.12
CA GLU A 158 -5.95 -13.14 -3.15
C GLU A 158 -7.14 -12.58 -3.95
N VAL A 159 -7.47 -11.30 -3.79
CA VAL A 159 -8.53 -10.66 -4.56
C VAL A 159 -8.18 -10.60 -6.05
N VAL A 160 -6.96 -10.21 -6.41
CA VAL A 160 -6.51 -10.19 -7.81
C VAL A 160 -6.56 -11.59 -8.42
N GLU A 161 -6.08 -12.62 -7.71
CA GLU A 161 -6.13 -14.00 -8.19
C GLU A 161 -7.58 -14.42 -8.45
N ARG A 162 -8.48 -14.17 -7.49
CA ARG A 162 -9.89 -14.53 -7.60
C ARG A 162 -10.55 -13.84 -8.79
N LEU A 163 -10.40 -12.52 -8.93
CA LEU A 163 -11.00 -11.76 -10.02
C LEU A 163 -10.47 -12.23 -11.39
N THR A 164 -9.15 -12.37 -11.51
CA THR A 164 -8.51 -12.84 -12.75
C THR A 164 -8.96 -14.27 -13.11
N ARG A 165 -9.08 -15.15 -12.11
CA ARG A 165 -9.57 -16.51 -12.29
C ARG A 165 -11.00 -16.52 -12.81
N THR A 166 -11.89 -15.73 -12.21
CA THR A 166 -13.29 -15.62 -12.66
C THR A 166 -13.36 -15.06 -14.08
N GLU A 167 -12.56 -14.04 -14.43
CA GLU A 167 -12.52 -13.46 -15.78
C GLU A 167 -12.04 -14.47 -16.84
N LEU A 168 -11.01 -15.27 -16.53
CA LEU A 168 -10.41 -16.20 -17.49
C LEU A 168 -11.10 -17.55 -17.57
N LEU A 169 -11.55 -18.08 -16.43
CA LEU A 169 -12.06 -19.44 -16.30
C LEU A 169 -13.58 -19.49 -16.10
N GLY A 170 -14.24 -18.34 -15.90
CA GLY A 170 -15.65 -18.27 -15.50
C GLY A 170 -15.84 -18.54 -14.02
N SER A 171 -17.04 -18.28 -13.51
CA SER A 171 -17.37 -18.61 -12.13
C SER A 171 -17.38 -20.13 -11.92
N PRO A 172 -17.13 -20.64 -10.69
CA PRO A 172 -17.22 -22.07 -10.41
C PRO A 172 -18.55 -22.71 -10.83
N ALA A 173 -19.65 -21.96 -10.76
CA ALA A 173 -20.97 -22.40 -11.22
C ALA A 173 -21.04 -22.57 -12.75
N GLU A 174 -20.42 -21.66 -13.51
CA GLU A 174 -20.37 -21.71 -14.98
C GLU A 174 -19.42 -22.79 -15.47
N VAL A 175 -18.30 -23.04 -14.78
CA VAL A 175 -17.37 -24.13 -15.10
C VAL A 175 -18.04 -25.49 -14.92
N VAL A 176 -18.81 -25.68 -13.84
CA VAL A 176 -19.56 -26.92 -13.59
C VAL A 176 -20.68 -27.10 -14.61
N ALA A 177 -21.40 -26.04 -14.95
CA ALA A 177 -22.44 -26.07 -15.99
C ALA A 177 -21.85 -26.40 -17.38
N ALA A 178 -20.67 -25.86 -17.72
CA ALA A 178 -19.96 -26.17 -18.96
C ALA A 178 -19.41 -27.60 -19.00
N ALA A 179 -19.04 -28.17 -17.84
CA ALA A 179 -18.55 -29.55 -17.73
C ALA A 179 -19.67 -30.60 -17.80
N HIS A 180 -20.93 -30.21 -17.54
CA HIS A 180 -22.11 -31.08 -17.59
C HIS A 180 -23.26 -30.44 -18.40
N PRO A 181 -23.12 -30.32 -19.73
CA PRO A 181 -24.21 -29.85 -20.57
C PRO A 181 -25.39 -30.84 -20.52
N THR A 182 -26.60 -30.31 -20.38
CA THR A 182 -27.85 -31.08 -20.38
C THR A 182 -28.26 -31.52 -21.77
#